data_AF-A0A0F9KLV1-F1
#
_entry.id   AF-A0A0F9KLV1-F1
#
_cell.length_a   1.000
_cell.length_b   1.000
_cell.length_c   1.000
_cell.angle_alpha   90.00
_cell.angle_beta   90.00
_cell.angle_gamma   90.00
#
_symmetry.space_group_name_H-M   'P 1'
#
loop_
_entity.id
_entity.type
_entity.pdbx_description
1 polymer ?
#
loop_
_entity_poly.entity_id
_entity_poly.type
_entity_poly.pdbx_seq_one_letter_code
_entity_poly.pdbx_strand_id
1 'polypeptide(L)'
;MGDNPFGEPQTKVESIDDSAELDFLKVVRRLAEIDDEVKRRGLDPLLKEKEELRNLLKEHMLKDKKEEVYDETSNWEAVFVQRFEDVWNVGVLKKMLKPAQRARYIIEQVIPKGVAEGIETGDLSRVTLEKGGALKLRKKGNPALYVREREPEEEEEEEVSPD
;
A
#
# COMPACT_ATOMS: atom_id res chain seq x y z
N MET A 1 -9.37 -17.68 58.02
CA MET A 1 -9.90 -18.33 56.81
C MET A 1 -10.37 -17.24 55.87
N GLY A 2 -9.78 -17.22 54.69
CA GLY A 2 -10.05 -16.28 53.61
C GLY A 2 -8.98 -16.46 52.54
N ASP A 3 -8.77 -17.71 52.13
CA ASP A 3 -7.81 -18.07 51.08
C ASP A 3 -8.30 -17.47 49.78
N ASN A 4 -7.47 -16.61 49.19
CA ASN A 4 -7.71 -16.06 47.87
C ASN A 4 -7.43 -17.19 46.85
N PRO A 5 -8.42 -17.69 46.09
CA PRO A 5 -8.27 -18.89 45.27
C PRO A 5 -7.56 -18.66 43.93
N PHE A 6 -7.14 -17.42 43.65
CA PHE A 6 -6.34 -17.06 42.49
C PHE A 6 -5.12 -16.31 42.99
N GLY A 7 -3.96 -16.97 42.94
CA GLY A 7 -2.67 -16.36 43.24
C GLY A 7 -2.43 -15.13 42.36
N GLU A 8 -1.59 -14.22 42.85
CA GLU A 8 -1.16 -13.05 42.09
C GLU A 8 -0.67 -13.49 40.69
N PRO A 9 -0.99 -12.74 39.61
CA PRO A 9 -0.50 -13.06 38.27
C PRO A 9 1.03 -13.02 38.30
N GLN A 10 1.64 -14.20 38.30
CA GLN A 10 3.08 -14.34 38.19
C GLN A 10 3.50 -13.93 36.78
N THR A 11 4.66 -13.29 36.72
CA THR A 11 5.39 -12.88 35.51
C THR A 11 4.84 -11.66 34.77
N LYS A 12 5.06 -10.48 35.39
CA LYS A 12 5.48 -9.30 34.64
C LYS A 12 6.73 -9.68 33.86
N VAL A 13 6.64 -9.76 32.54
CA VAL A 13 7.78 -10.06 31.67
C VAL A 13 8.79 -8.92 31.85
N GLU A 14 9.92 -9.23 32.50
CA GLU A 14 11.07 -8.34 32.54
C GLU A 14 11.50 -8.05 31.10
N SER A 15 11.79 -6.78 30.83
CA SER A 15 12.36 -6.30 29.58
C SER A 15 13.49 -7.22 29.12
N ILE A 16 13.28 -7.89 27.99
CA ILE A 16 14.28 -8.76 27.38
C ILE A 16 15.41 -7.85 26.86
N ASP A 17 16.58 -7.97 27.48
CA ASP A 17 17.84 -7.38 27.01
C ASP A 17 18.07 -7.74 25.54
N ASP A 18 18.38 -6.74 24.70
CA ASP A 18 18.73 -6.87 23.27
C ASP A 18 19.99 -7.73 23.00
N SER A 19 20.57 -8.34 24.04
CA SER A 19 21.78 -9.17 24.03
C SER A 19 21.53 -10.67 24.29
N ALA A 20 20.32 -11.07 24.68
CA ALA A 20 20.01 -12.48 24.93
C ALA A 20 19.55 -13.15 23.62
N GLU A 21 20.12 -14.32 23.29
CA GLU A 21 19.55 -15.19 22.24
C GLU A 21 18.07 -15.44 22.56
N LEU A 22 17.18 -15.07 21.64
CA LEU A 22 15.74 -15.23 21.82
C LEU A 22 15.41 -16.73 21.88
N ASP A 23 14.75 -17.15 22.95
CA ASP A 23 14.23 -18.51 23.10
C ASP A 23 12.94 -18.66 22.28
N PHE A 24 13.10 -19.09 21.04
CA PHE A 24 12.00 -19.29 20.09
C PHE A 24 10.87 -20.18 20.64
N LEU A 25 11.19 -21.20 21.44
CA LEU A 25 10.20 -22.13 21.98
C LEU A 25 9.28 -21.45 22.98
N LYS A 26 9.83 -20.59 23.85
CA LYS A 26 9.03 -19.79 24.80
C LYS A 26 8.09 -18.83 24.08
N VAL A 27 8.55 -18.21 23.00
CA VAL A 27 7.74 -17.25 22.23
C VAL A 27 6.59 -17.96 21.50
N VAL A 28 6.84 -19.11 20.87
CA VAL A 28 5.79 -19.93 20.23
C VAL A 28 4.75 -20.38 21.26
N ARG A 29 5.20 -20.83 22.44
CA ARG A 29 4.30 -21.23 23.53
C ARG A 29 3.41 -20.09 24.02
N ARG A 30 3.98 -18.89 24.23
CA ARG A 30 3.21 -17.72 24.67
C ARG A 30 2.18 -17.29 23.62
N LEU A 31 2.52 -17.39 22.33
CA LEU A 31 1.56 -17.13 21.25
C LEU A 31 0.38 -18.11 21.28
N ALA A 32 0.62 -19.39 21.57
CA ALA A 32 -0.43 -20.40 21.70
C ALA A 32 -1.38 -20.10 22.88
N GLU A 33 -0.82 -19.75 24.05
CA GLU A 33 -1.59 -19.37 25.23
C GLU A 33 -2.50 -18.17 24.98
N ILE A 34 -1.96 -17.13 24.33
CA ILE A 34 -2.72 -15.93 23.99
C ILE A 34 -3.87 -16.27 23.04
N ASP A 35 -3.67 -17.15 22.05
CA ASP A 35 -4.73 -17.55 21.13
C ASP A 35 -5.88 -18.28 21.84
N ASP A 36 -5.57 -19.10 22.83
CA ASP A 36 -6.57 -19.78 23.66
C ASP A 36 -7.30 -18.79 24.60
N GLU A 37 -6.61 -17.79 25.14
CA GLU A 37 -7.21 -16.76 25.98
C GLU A 37 -8.11 -15.79 25.19
N VAL A 38 -7.70 -15.37 23.99
CA VAL A 38 -8.47 -14.51 23.09
C VAL A 38 -9.77 -15.20 22.66
N LYS A 39 -9.71 -16.48 22.28
CA LYS A 39 -10.91 -17.28 21.94
C LYS A 39 -11.92 -17.35 23.08
N ARG A 40 -11.47 -17.28 24.34
CA ARG A 40 -12.32 -17.42 25.53
C ARG A 40 -12.89 -16.10 26.04
N ARG A 41 -12.18 -14.97 25.88
CA ARG A 41 -12.52 -13.72 26.59
C ARG A 41 -12.54 -12.45 25.75
N GLY A 42 -12.08 -12.47 24.49
CA GLY A 42 -12.16 -11.32 23.57
C GLY A 42 -11.59 -10.03 24.16
N LEU A 43 -10.31 -10.04 24.56
CA LEU A 43 -9.64 -8.91 25.22
C LEU A 43 -8.63 -8.24 24.27
N ASP A 44 -8.83 -6.94 23.99
CA ASP A 44 -7.95 -6.12 23.14
C ASP A 44 -6.46 -6.07 23.56
N PRO A 45 -6.09 -6.06 24.86
CA PRO A 45 -4.68 -6.06 25.26
C PRO A 45 -3.90 -7.30 24.81
N LEU A 46 -4.56 -8.46 24.77
CA LEU A 46 -3.95 -9.72 24.35
C LEU A 46 -3.69 -9.75 22.84
N LEU A 47 -4.50 -9.07 22.04
CA LEU A 47 -4.26 -8.93 20.60
C LEU A 47 -2.98 -8.13 20.33
N LYS A 48 -2.73 -7.09 21.12
CA LYS A 48 -1.50 -6.30 21.00
C LYS A 48 -0.27 -7.11 21.39
N GLU A 49 -0.32 -7.83 22.52
CA GLU A 49 0.77 -8.73 22.95
C GLU A 49 1.06 -9.81 21.89
N LYS A 50 0.01 -10.39 21.29
CA LYS A 50 0.13 -11.35 20.20
C LYS A 50 0.87 -10.78 18.99
N GLU A 51 0.52 -9.56 18.57
CA GLU A 51 1.17 -8.91 17.43
C GLU A 51 2.64 -8.59 17.72
N GLU A 52 2.96 -8.09 18.92
CA GLU A 52 4.33 -7.81 19.36
C GLU A 52 5.18 -9.08 19.35
N LEU A 53 4.69 -10.17 19.96
CA LEU A 53 5.39 -11.46 19.97
C LEU A 53 5.56 -12.06 18.58
N ARG A 54 4.55 -11.91 17.70
CA ARG A 54 4.66 -12.39 16.31
C ARG A 54 5.72 -11.64 15.53
N ASN A 55 5.82 -10.32 15.73
CA ASN A 55 6.83 -9.50 15.06
C ASN A 55 8.22 -9.83 15.57
N LEU A 56 8.39 -9.96 16.89
CA LEU A 56 9.66 -10.38 17.50
C LEU A 56 10.12 -11.76 16.99
N LEU A 57 9.20 -12.73 16.97
CA LEU A 57 9.46 -14.07 16.45
C LEU A 57 9.91 -14.03 14.99
N LYS A 58 9.22 -13.25 14.16
CA LYS A 58 9.54 -13.08 12.75
C LYS A 58 10.93 -12.47 12.53
N GLU A 59 11.27 -11.40 13.27
CA GLU A 59 12.55 -10.72 13.15
C GLU A 59 13.72 -11.63 13.51
N HIS A 60 13.61 -12.35 14.63
CA HIS A 60 14.65 -13.29 15.05
C HIS A 60 14.77 -14.51 14.13
N MET A 61 13.65 -15.07 13.65
CA MET A 61 13.71 -16.19 12.70
C MET A 61 14.37 -15.76 11.36
N LEU A 62 14.15 -14.52 10.90
CA LEU A 62 14.83 -13.98 9.72
C LEU A 62 16.33 -13.76 9.96
N LYS A 63 16.70 -13.19 11.12
CA LYS A 63 18.10 -12.98 11.51
C LYS A 63 18.88 -14.30 11.56
N ASP A 64 18.25 -15.33 12.11
CA ASP A 64 18.87 -16.64 12.32
C ASP A 64 18.64 -17.62 11.15
N LYS A 65 18.00 -17.16 10.06
CA LYS A 65 17.65 -17.94 8.86
C LYS A 65 16.92 -19.25 9.17
N LYS A 66 16.03 -19.23 10.16
CA LYS A 66 15.16 -20.35 10.50
C LYS A 66 13.86 -20.26 9.70
N GLU A 67 13.62 -21.25 8.85
CA GLU A 67 12.39 -21.33 8.06
C GLU A 67 11.21 -21.89 8.87
N GLU A 68 11.51 -22.73 9.86
CA GLU A 68 10.55 -23.39 10.74
C GLU A 68 11.06 -23.44 12.19
N VAL A 69 10.13 -23.33 13.15
CA VAL A 69 10.36 -23.58 14.57
C VAL A 69 9.15 -24.34 15.10
N TYR A 70 9.38 -25.46 15.77
CA TYR A 70 8.35 -26.28 16.39
C TYR A 70 8.54 -26.37 17.91
N ASP A 71 7.49 -26.09 18.69
CA ASP A 71 7.46 -26.33 20.14
C ASP A 71 6.69 -27.62 20.44
N GLU A 72 7.42 -28.68 20.78
CA GLU A 72 6.86 -29.99 21.12
C GLU A 72 5.93 -29.95 22.35
N THR A 73 6.10 -28.98 23.26
CA THR A 73 5.30 -28.90 24.49
C THR A 73 3.92 -28.32 24.24
N SER A 74 3.81 -27.27 23.42
CA SER A 74 2.53 -26.71 23.04
C SER A 74 1.92 -27.39 21.82
N ASN A 75 2.73 -28.12 21.03
CA ASN A 75 2.37 -28.71 19.74
C ASN A 75 2.00 -27.61 18.70
N TRP A 76 2.76 -26.52 18.68
CA TRP A 76 2.61 -25.39 17.75
C TRP A 76 3.89 -25.17 16.94
N GLU A 77 3.72 -24.74 15.69
CA GLU A 77 4.83 -24.38 14.80
C GLU A 77 4.71 -22.94 14.31
N ALA A 78 5.86 -22.32 14.07
CA ALA A 78 6.01 -21.09 13.31
C ALA A 78 6.78 -21.41 12.04
N VAL A 79 6.15 -21.19 10.88
CA VAL A 79 6.71 -21.53 9.57
C VAL A 79 6.61 -20.33 8.63
N PHE A 80 7.68 -20.05 7.90
CA PHE A 80 7.64 -19.10 6.80
C PHE A 80 7.04 -19.76 5.56
N VAL A 81 5.80 -19.39 5.25
CA VAL A 81 5.18 -19.77 3.98
C VAL A 81 5.48 -18.70 2.94
N GLN A 82 6.16 -19.09 1.86
CA GLN A 82 6.37 -18.21 0.72
C GLN A 82 5.01 -17.88 0.10
N ARG A 83 4.66 -16.59 0.10
CA ARG A 83 3.46 -16.10 -0.57
C ARG A 83 3.81 -15.78 -2.00
N PHE A 84 3.03 -16.33 -2.92
CA PHE A 84 3.08 -15.98 -4.32
C PHE A 84 1.94 -15.02 -4.63
N GLU A 85 2.24 -14.04 -5.47
CA GLU A 85 1.23 -13.22 -6.11
C GLU A 85 1.26 -13.47 -7.62
N ASP A 86 0.08 -13.50 -8.23
CA ASP A 86 -0.01 -13.66 -9.67
C ASP A 86 0.33 -12.32 -10.35
N VAL A 87 1.43 -12.32 -11.10
CA VAL A 87 1.81 -11.18 -11.96
C VAL A 87 1.26 -11.42 -13.36
N TRP A 88 0.30 -10.60 -13.77
CA TRP A 88 -0.39 -10.76 -15.04
C TRP A 88 0.26 -9.96 -16.17
N ASN A 89 0.68 -10.64 -17.24
CA ASN A 89 1.06 -9.97 -18.48
C ASN A 89 -0.19 -9.56 -19.27
N VAL A 90 -0.58 -8.29 -19.16
CA VAL A 90 -1.78 -7.75 -19.81
C VAL A 90 -1.75 -7.94 -21.34
N GLY A 91 -0.58 -7.82 -21.97
CA GLY A 91 -0.45 -7.96 -23.43
C GLY A 91 -0.77 -9.38 -23.91
N VAL A 92 -0.28 -10.39 -23.19
CA VAL A 92 -0.60 -11.80 -23.47
C VAL A 92 -2.06 -12.10 -23.11
N LEU A 93 -2.52 -11.63 -21.95
CA LEU A 93 -3.89 -11.83 -21.48
C LEU A 93 -4.92 -11.26 -22.48
N LYS A 94 -4.68 -10.07 -23.05
CA LYS A 94 -5.53 -9.47 -24.11
C LYS A 94 -5.72 -10.43 -25.29
N LYS A 95 -4.65 -11.10 -25.75
CA LYS A 95 -4.71 -12.01 -26.90
C LYS A 95 -5.56 -13.25 -26.63
N MET A 96 -5.57 -13.72 -25.38
CA MET A 96 -6.32 -14.91 -24.97
C MET A 96 -7.82 -14.63 -24.73
N LEU A 97 -8.17 -13.39 -24.39
CA LEU A 97 -9.54 -13.01 -24.08
C LEU A 97 -10.36 -12.64 -25.33
N LYS A 98 -11.64 -13.03 -25.34
CA LYS A 98 -12.64 -12.53 -26.30
C LYS A 98 -12.92 -11.03 -26.06
N PRO A 99 -13.39 -10.27 -27.06
CA PRO A 99 -13.66 -8.84 -26.91
C PRO A 99 -14.55 -8.49 -25.70
N ALA A 100 -15.64 -9.25 -25.48
CA ALA A 100 -16.52 -9.06 -24.33
C ALA A 100 -15.85 -9.33 -22.98
N GLN A 101 -14.84 -10.20 -22.93
CA GLN A 101 -14.07 -10.47 -21.72
C GLN A 101 -13.01 -9.40 -21.47
N ARG A 102 -12.39 -8.87 -22.53
CA ARG A 102 -11.44 -7.75 -22.41
C ARG A 102 -12.10 -6.54 -21.75
N ALA A 103 -13.32 -6.20 -22.18
CA ALA A 103 -14.09 -5.10 -21.60
C ALA A 103 -14.45 -5.29 -20.12
N ARG A 104 -14.47 -6.54 -19.62
CA ARG A 104 -14.75 -6.84 -18.20
C ARG A 104 -13.51 -6.87 -17.33
N TYR A 105 -12.41 -7.41 -17.84
CA TYR A 105 -11.23 -7.72 -17.03
C TYR A 105 -10.06 -6.75 -17.24
N ILE A 106 -10.11 -5.90 -18.26
CA ILE A 106 -9.01 -5.01 -18.62
C ILE A 106 -9.52 -3.58 -18.69
N ILE A 107 -8.91 -2.72 -17.87
CA ILE A 107 -9.14 -1.28 -17.88
C ILE A 107 -7.96 -0.63 -18.60
N GLU A 108 -8.23 0.01 -19.73
CA GLU A 108 -7.22 0.83 -20.43
C GLU A 108 -7.34 2.27 -19.94
N GLN A 109 -6.26 2.78 -19.37
CA GLN A 109 -6.19 4.15 -18.85
C GLN A 109 -4.93 4.84 -19.36
N VAL A 110 -5.04 6.14 -19.57
CA VAL A 110 -3.90 7.01 -19.87
C VAL A 110 -3.40 7.61 -18.55
N ILE A 111 -2.09 7.84 -18.47
CA ILE A 111 -1.48 8.54 -17.31
C ILE A 111 -1.59 10.05 -17.58
N PRO A 112 -2.48 10.78 -16.89
CA PRO A 112 -2.78 12.16 -17.28
C PRO A 112 -1.58 13.11 -17.11
N LYS A 113 -0.76 12.88 -16.08
CA LYS A 113 0.46 13.66 -15.84
C LYS A 113 1.46 13.52 -16.99
N GLY A 114 1.79 12.30 -17.39
CA GLY A 114 2.71 12.06 -18.49
C GLY A 114 2.20 12.61 -19.82
N VAL A 115 0.89 12.55 -20.08
CA VAL A 115 0.31 13.19 -21.28
C VAL A 115 0.43 14.71 -21.22
N ALA A 116 0.21 15.32 -20.05
CA ALA A 116 0.35 16.77 -19.88
C ALA A 116 1.80 17.23 -20.06
N GLU A 117 2.77 16.54 -19.44
CA GLU A 117 4.20 16.79 -19.61
C GLU A 117 4.64 16.61 -21.07
N GLY A 118 4.14 15.59 -21.76
CA GLY A 118 4.39 15.39 -23.19
C GLY A 118 3.86 16.54 -24.06
N ILE A 119 2.72 17.14 -23.69
CA ILE A 119 2.18 18.33 -24.37
C ILE A 119 3.05 19.56 -24.10
N GLU A 120 3.50 19.74 -22.86
CA GLU A 120 4.32 20.88 -22.44
C GLU A 120 5.71 20.85 -23.08
N THR A 121 6.31 19.66 -23.16
CA THR A 121 7.64 19.44 -23.76
C THR A 121 7.62 19.38 -25.29
N GLY A 122 6.44 19.31 -25.90
CA GLY A 122 6.26 19.23 -27.36
C GLY A 122 6.40 17.82 -27.96
N ASP A 123 6.62 16.79 -27.15
CA ASP A 123 6.60 15.38 -27.59
C ASP A 123 5.21 14.97 -28.12
N LEU A 124 4.15 15.53 -27.53
CA LEU A 124 2.77 15.36 -27.96
C LEU A 124 2.18 16.69 -28.44
N SER A 125 1.63 16.70 -29.66
CA SER A 125 0.87 17.85 -30.13
C SER A 125 -0.57 17.78 -29.65
N ARG A 126 -0.98 18.75 -28.82
CA ARG A 126 -2.37 18.90 -28.38
C ARG A 126 -3.34 19.00 -29.57
N VAL A 127 -2.97 19.76 -30.59
CA VAL A 127 -3.78 19.94 -31.81
C VAL A 127 -3.99 18.60 -32.52
N THR A 128 -2.96 17.77 -32.60
CA THR A 128 -3.06 16.42 -33.17
C THR A 128 -3.95 15.51 -32.34
N LEU A 129 -3.83 15.56 -31.01
CA LEU A 129 -4.67 14.77 -30.10
C LEU A 129 -6.15 15.14 -30.18
N GLU A 130 -6.47 16.42 -30.32
CA GLU A 130 -7.84 16.92 -30.48
C GLU A 130 -8.41 16.52 -31.85
N LYS A 131 -7.64 16.71 -32.94
CA LYS A 131 -8.04 16.28 -34.29
C LYS A 131 -8.27 14.78 -34.39
N GLY A 132 -7.43 13.97 -33.72
CA GLY A 132 -7.57 12.52 -33.65
C GLY A 132 -8.71 12.04 -32.73
N GLY A 133 -9.37 12.94 -32.02
CA GLY A 133 -10.44 12.61 -31.08
C GLY A 133 -9.97 11.96 -29.77
N ALA A 134 -8.66 11.89 -29.54
CA ALA A 134 -8.05 11.37 -28.32
C ALA A 134 -8.25 12.33 -27.13
N LEU A 135 -8.33 13.63 -27.40
CA LEU A 135 -8.69 14.66 -26.43
C LEU A 135 -10.00 15.32 -26.84
N LYS A 136 -10.99 15.34 -25.94
CA LYS A 136 -12.21 16.13 -26.08
C LYS A 136 -12.36 17.05 -24.89
N LEU A 137 -12.35 18.36 -25.14
CA LEU A 137 -12.67 19.36 -24.13
C LEU A 137 -14.12 19.17 -23.67
N ARG A 138 -14.31 18.86 -22.39
CA ARG A 138 -15.61 18.92 -21.73
C ARG A 138 -15.66 20.18 -20.89
N LYS A 139 -16.79 20.90 -20.95
CA LYS A 139 -17.05 22.04 -20.06
C LYS A 139 -17.00 21.52 -18.62
N LYS A 140 -16.06 22.03 -17.82
CA LYS A 140 -15.91 21.66 -16.41
C LYS A 140 -16.53 22.78 -15.57
N GLY A 141 -17.63 22.46 -14.88
CA GLY A 141 -18.24 23.33 -13.87
C GLY A 141 -18.87 24.61 -14.43
N ASN A 142 -19.20 25.51 -13.50
CA ASN A 142 -19.71 26.84 -13.82
C ASN A 142 -18.59 27.72 -14.40
N PRO A 143 -18.92 28.69 -15.28
CA PRO A 143 -17.93 29.64 -15.80
C PRO A 143 -17.21 30.35 -14.66
N ALA A 144 -15.87 30.42 -14.75
CA ALA A 144 -15.08 31.24 -13.85
C ALA A 144 -14.96 32.66 -14.41
N LEU A 145 -15.22 33.67 -13.57
CA LEU A 145 -14.96 35.07 -13.88
C LEU A 145 -13.49 35.36 -13.60
N TYR A 146 -12.76 35.83 -14.60
CA TYR A 146 -11.41 36.36 -14.44
C TYR A 146 -11.45 37.87 -14.68
N VAL A 147 -10.97 38.65 -13.72
CA VAL A 147 -10.73 40.07 -13.87
C VAL A 147 -9.23 40.26 -13.98
N ARG A 148 -8.77 40.84 -15.09
CA ARG A 148 -7.35 41.15 -15.34
C ARG A 148 -7.24 42.57 -15.88
N GLU A 149 -6.09 43.19 -15.66
CA GLU A 149 -5.76 44.49 -16.23
C GLU A 149 -5.72 44.39 -17.76
N ARG A 150 -6.26 45.40 -18.44
CA ARG A 150 -6.24 45.46 -19.91
C ARG A 150 -4.84 45.92 -20.30
N GLU A 151 -4.07 45.03 -20.93
CA GLU A 151 -2.82 45.43 -21.58
C GLU A 151 -3.16 46.46 -22.68
N PRO A 152 -2.42 47.58 -22.75
CA PRO A 152 -2.62 48.55 -23.82
C PRO A 152 -2.31 47.87 -25.16
N GLU A 153 -3.21 48.06 -26.14
CA GLU A 153 -2.92 47.72 -27.53
C GLU A 153 -1.72 48.58 -27.94
N GLU A 154 -0.60 47.95 -28.31
CA GLU A 154 0.52 48.65 -28.95
C GLU A 154 -0.05 49.30 -30.22
N GLU A 155 -0.23 50.62 -30.18
CA GLU A 155 -0.58 51.42 -31.35
C GLU A 155 0.52 51.21 -32.40
N GLU A 156 0.15 50.66 -33.55
CA GLU A 156 1.02 50.58 -34.73
C GLU A 156 1.47 52.01 -35.06
N GLU A 157 2.75 52.32 -34.82
CA GLU A 157 3.37 53.55 -35.28
C GLU A 157 3.33 53.57 -36.82
N GLU A 158 2.37 54.29 -37.39
CA GLU A 158 2.42 54.70 -38.80
C GLU A 158 3.66 55.59 -39.01
N GLU A 159 4.71 55.03 -39.60
CA GLU A 159 5.81 55.80 -40.16
C GLU A 159 5.31 56.70 -41.30
N VAL A 160 4.98 57.95 -40.99
CA VAL A 160 4.81 58.99 -42.02
C VAL A 160 6.21 59.42 -42.48
N SER A 161 6.59 58.94 -43.65
CA SER A 161 7.81 59.36 -44.37
C SER A 161 7.73 60.86 -44.72
N PRO A 162 8.77 61.67 -44.48
CA PRO A 162 8.83 63.03 -45.00
C PRO A 162 9.44 63.05 -46.41
N ASP A 163 8.78 63.75 -47.34
CA ASP A 163 9.31 64.19 -48.63
C ASP A 163 10.39 65.26 -48.49
#